data_AF-A0A914TX12-F1
#
_entry.id   AF-A0A914TX12-F1
#
_cell.length_a   1.000
_cell.length_b   1.000
_cell.length_c   1.000
_cell.angle_alpha   90.00
_cell.angle_beta   90.00
_cell.angle_gamma   90.00
#
_symmetry.space_group_name_H-M   'P 1'
#
loop_
_entity.id
_entity.type
_entity.pdbx_description
1 polymer ?
#
loop_
_entity_poly.entity_id
_entity_poly.type
_entity_poly.pdbx_seq_one_letter_code
_entity_poly.pdbx_strand_id
1 'polypeptide(L)'
;MRAELLVMFVMGLFYDSKKVPLSDITVITSRQINITTTPLSKYALNIKVQNKGGDATFFIHPISKEERKHLWYIIAFEGNDRKKQLQVLPFEESIGGNSEYFYYKIDFVSALKMDTASEFQIEYVLSDYLKVFPAEINQDRSKYVLWEGTSNYVSVYPIETDQTTVIVGNGKVASYAGTKIGDKIQYGPTKNIPPFSSTKVSIHFENNVQPLTIANDYRLPENWYKPVTVILLIVALAFVYYQFLANLVAKFREPHVST
;
A
#
# COMPACT_ATOMS: atom_id res chain seq x y z
N MET A 1 2.15 -6.69 -60.65
CA MET A 1 2.38 -5.61 -59.67
C MET A 1 1.60 -5.96 -58.39
N ARG A 2 1.82 -7.14 -57.82
CA ARG A 2 2.72 -7.48 -56.69
C ARG A 2 2.52 -6.55 -55.48
N ALA A 3 1.60 -6.96 -54.62
CA ALA A 3 1.34 -6.42 -53.29
C ALA A 3 2.28 -7.10 -52.28
N GLU A 4 3.46 -6.53 -52.07
CA GLU A 4 4.37 -6.91 -50.98
C GLU A 4 5.24 -5.70 -50.64
N LEU A 5 4.81 -4.82 -49.72
CA LEU A 5 5.69 -3.94 -48.93
C LEU A 5 4.89 -3.04 -47.97
N LEU A 6 4.23 -3.62 -46.97
CA LEU A 6 3.93 -2.89 -45.73
C LEU A 6 3.71 -3.85 -44.54
N VAL A 7 4.63 -4.80 -44.37
CA VAL A 7 4.80 -5.51 -43.10
C VAL A 7 6.25 -5.32 -42.70
N MET A 8 6.59 -4.12 -42.28
CA MET A 8 7.84 -3.85 -41.58
C MET A 8 7.52 -3.30 -40.21
N PHE A 9 7.94 -4.09 -39.21
CA PHE A 9 8.48 -3.61 -37.94
C PHE A 9 7.48 -3.19 -36.85
N VAL A 10 6.67 -4.15 -36.40
CA VAL A 10 6.28 -4.25 -34.97
C VAL A 10 6.93 -5.50 -34.35
N MET A 11 8.21 -5.72 -34.68
CA MET A 11 9.07 -6.63 -33.92
C MET A 11 10.06 -5.80 -33.14
N GLY A 12 10.07 -6.01 -31.82
CA GLY A 12 11.24 -5.71 -31.01
C GLY A 12 11.14 -4.49 -30.11
N LEU A 13 10.07 -4.38 -29.31
CA LEU A 13 10.19 -3.94 -27.91
C LEU A 13 9.23 -4.75 -27.03
N PHE A 14 9.20 -6.08 -27.19
CA PHE A 14 9.02 -6.91 -26.01
C PHE A 14 10.37 -6.90 -25.32
N TYR A 15 10.56 -5.94 -24.42
CA TYR A 15 11.61 -6.06 -23.42
C TYR A 15 11.22 -7.30 -22.61
N ASP A 16 11.81 -8.44 -22.95
CA ASP A 16 11.76 -9.62 -22.11
C ASP A 16 12.46 -9.21 -20.82
N SER A 17 11.66 -8.73 -19.86
CA SER A 17 12.13 -8.53 -18.50
C SER A 17 12.50 -9.93 -18.03
N LYS A 18 13.79 -10.26 -18.13
CA LYS A 18 14.33 -11.52 -17.62
C LYS A 18 13.72 -11.72 -16.24
N LYS A 19 12.74 -12.62 -16.14
CA LYS A 19 12.09 -12.94 -14.88
C LYS A 19 13.16 -13.60 -14.05
N VAL A 20 13.72 -12.89 -13.09
CA VAL A 20 14.56 -13.51 -12.07
C VAL A 20 13.71 -14.62 -11.45
N PRO A 21 14.12 -15.89 -11.54
CA PRO A 21 13.37 -16.97 -10.93
C PRO A 21 13.17 -16.66 -9.45
N LEU A 22 11.92 -16.69 -8.98
CA LEU A 22 11.61 -16.47 -7.56
C LEU A 22 12.36 -17.45 -6.63
N SER A 23 12.85 -18.58 -7.17
CA SER A 23 13.67 -19.57 -6.47
C SER A 23 15.07 -19.09 -6.10
N ASP A 24 15.58 -18.05 -6.76
CA ASP A 24 16.97 -17.62 -6.64
C ASP A 24 17.16 -16.61 -5.51
N ILE A 25 16.06 -16.16 -4.93
CA ILE A 25 16.04 -15.23 -3.81
C ILE A 25 15.61 -15.97 -2.55
N THR A 26 16.41 -15.86 -1.49
CA THR A 26 16.03 -16.32 -0.15
C THR A 26 15.90 -15.14 0.80
N VAL A 27 15.01 -15.26 1.79
CA VAL A 27 14.75 -14.15 2.73
C VAL A 27 14.86 -14.57 4.19
N ILE A 28 15.29 -13.63 5.03
CA ILE A 28 15.19 -13.70 6.48
C ILE A 28 14.29 -12.55 6.92
N THR A 29 13.31 -12.84 7.77
CA THR A 29 12.26 -11.89 8.11
C THR A 29 12.06 -11.73 9.61
N SER A 30 11.81 -10.49 10.02
CA SER A 30 11.39 -10.13 11.38
C SER A 30 10.19 -9.21 11.28
N ARG A 31 9.01 -9.71 11.68
CA ARG A 31 7.73 -9.02 11.56
C ARG A 31 7.21 -8.61 12.94
N GLN A 32 6.98 -7.32 13.11
CA GLN A 32 6.28 -6.76 14.28
C GLN A 32 4.88 -6.32 13.88
N ILE A 33 3.90 -6.70 14.69
CA ILE A 33 2.50 -6.36 14.48
C ILE A 33 2.00 -5.67 15.74
N ASN A 34 1.67 -4.39 15.66
CA ASN A 34 1.12 -3.63 16.77
C ASN A 34 -0.41 -3.54 16.62
N ILE A 35 -1.12 -4.15 17.56
CA ILE A 35 -2.59 -4.20 17.60
C ILE A 35 -3.17 -3.45 18.82
N THR A 36 -2.35 -2.65 19.50
CA THR A 36 -2.77 -1.88 20.68
C THR A 36 -3.71 -0.72 20.34
N THR A 37 -3.61 -0.16 19.13
CA THR A 37 -4.37 1.02 18.70
C THR A 37 -5.62 0.60 17.93
N THR A 38 -6.79 0.50 18.55
CA THR A 38 -8.05 0.20 17.83
C THR A 38 -8.51 1.40 16.99
N PRO A 39 -8.96 1.21 15.73
CA PRO A 39 -9.20 -0.05 15.00
C PRO A 39 -8.04 -0.46 14.06
N LEU A 40 -6.81 -0.02 14.35
CA LEU A 40 -5.66 -0.19 13.47
C LEU A 40 -4.83 -1.42 13.86
N SER A 41 -4.34 -2.12 12.83
CA SER A 41 -3.24 -3.07 12.97
C SER A 41 -2.05 -2.55 12.16
N LYS A 42 -0.94 -2.27 12.83
CA LYS A 42 0.27 -1.69 12.20
C LYS A 42 1.33 -2.77 12.06
N TYR A 43 1.82 -2.97 10.84
CA TYR A 43 2.79 -4.00 10.51
C TYR A 43 4.11 -3.35 10.13
N ALA A 44 5.20 -3.84 10.71
CA ALA A 44 6.57 -3.45 10.39
C ALA A 44 7.38 -4.72 10.14
N LEU A 45 7.81 -4.92 8.89
CA LEU A 45 8.56 -6.09 8.46
C LEU A 45 9.97 -5.65 8.10
N ASN A 46 10.97 -6.20 8.78
CA ASN A 46 12.36 -6.13 8.34
C ASN A 46 12.66 -7.35 7.49
N ILE A 47 13.14 -7.13 6.28
CA ILE A 47 13.43 -8.18 5.31
C ILE A 47 14.88 -8.06 4.89
N LYS A 48 15.65 -9.11 5.16
CA LYS A 48 16.97 -9.31 4.56
C LYS A 48 16.82 -10.27 3.39
N VAL A 49 17.20 -9.81 2.21
CA VAL A 49 17.12 -10.56 0.95
C VAL A 49 18.53 -10.98 0.55
N GLN A 50 18.70 -12.25 0.23
CA GLN A 50 19.91 -12.81 -0.36
C GLN A 50 19.61 -13.23 -1.80
N ASN A 51 20.34 -12.66 -2.76
CA ASN A 51 20.25 -13.06 -4.16
C ASN A 51 21.29 -14.14 -4.45
N LYS A 52 20.87 -15.29 -4.97
CA LYS A 52 21.72 -16.42 -5.38
C LYS A 52 21.68 -16.64 -6.91
N GLY A 53 20.95 -15.80 -7.64
CA GLY A 53 20.81 -15.87 -9.10
C GLY A 53 21.18 -14.56 -9.78
N GLY A 54 20.54 -14.28 -10.91
CA GLY A 54 20.81 -13.07 -11.69
C GLY A 54 20.41 -11.78 -10.97
N ASP A 55 20.93 -10.64 -11.45
CA ASP A 55 20.65 -9.31 -10.88
C ASP A 55 19.13 -9.05 -10.75
N ALA A 56 18.70 -8.65 -9.54
CA ALA A 56 17.31 -8.37 -9.22
C ALA A 56 17.10 -6.87 -8.99
N THR A 57 16.10 -6.28 -9.63
CA THR A 57 15.81 -4.83 -9.52
C THR A 57 14.68 -4.50 -8.55
N PHE A 58 13.89 -5.51 -8.14
CA PHE A 58 12.76 -5.32 -7.25
C PHE A 58 12.46 -6.55 -6.40
N PHE A 59 11.67 -6.34 -5.36
CA PHE A 59 11.11 -7.36 -4.48
C PHE A 59 9.58 -7.38 -4.58
N ILE A 60 8.96 -8.55 -4.41
CA ILE A 60 7.50 -8.68 -4.41
C ILE A 60 6.98 -9.05 -3.02
N HIS A 61 6.08 -8.22 -2.50
CA HIS A 61 5.38 -8.44 -1.24
C HIS A 61 3.92 -8.85 -1.47
N PRO A 62 3.47 -10.01 -0.98
CA PRO A 62 2.08 -10.42 -1.06
C PRO A 62 1.25 -9.85 0.12
N ILE A 63 0.05 -9.36 -0.18
CA ILE A 63 -1.00 -8.98 0.78
C ILE A 63 -2.21 -9.88 0.50
N SER A 64 -2.76 -10.53 1.52
CA SER A 64 -3.93 -11.41 1.31
C SER A 64 -5.15 -10.61 0.84
N LYS A 65 -6.09 -11.27 0.13
CA LYS A 65 -7.37 -10.66 -0.24
C LYS A 65 -8.10 -10.02 0.94
N GLU A 66 -8.01 -10.63 2.13
CA GLU A 66 -8.66 -10.11 3.33
C GLU A 66 -7.98 -8.84 3.84
N GLU A 67 -6.67 -8.88 4.05
CA GLU A 67 -5.90 -7.69 4.46
C GLU A 67 -6.06 -6.55 3.44
N ARG A 68 -6.14 -6.86 2.14
CA ARG A 68 -6.28 -5.85 1.08
C ARG A 68 -7.54 -5.00 1.23
N LYS A 69 -8.65 -5.56 1.74
CA LYS A 69 -9.91 -4.82 1.98
C LYS A 69 -9.75 -3.75 3.05
N HIS A 70 -8.83 -3.98 3.98
CA HIS A 70 -8.56 -3.14 5.14
C HIS A 70 -7.29 -2.30 4.98
N LEU A 71 -6.55 -2.47 3.89
CA LEU A 71 -5.27 -1.78 3.67
C LEU A 71 -5.48 -0.28 3.51
N TRP A 72 -4.96 0.50 4.46
CA TRP A 72 -4.93 1.96 4.39
C TRP A 72 -3.74 2.45 3.57
N TYR A 73 -2.52 2.03 3.93
CA TYR A 73 -1.30 2.35 3.19
C TYR A 73 -0.28 1.23 3.28
N ILE A 74 0.64 1.21 2.32
CA ILE A 74 1.87 0.42 2.31
C ILE A 74 3.02 1.31 1.85
N ILE A 75 4.14 1.26 2.56
CA ILE A 75 5.37 2.00 2.28
C ILE A 75 6.57 1.11 2.56
N ALA A 76 7.71 1.41 1.94
CA ALA A 76 8.95 0.69 2.17
C ALA A 76 10.15 1.64 2.27
N PHE A 77 11.20 1.23 2.97
CA PHE A 77 12.41 2.02 3.22
C PHE A 77 13.66 1.16 3.04
N GLU A 78 14.73 1.74 2.49
CA GLU A 78 16.04 1.09 2.42
C GLU A 78 16.69 1.05 3.81
N GLY A 79 17.07 -0.16 4.26
CA GLY A 79 17.54 -0.37 5.63
C GLY A 79 16.55 0.11 6.68
N ASN A 80 17.07 0.75 7.72
CA ASN A 80 16.28 1.28 8.86
C ASN A 80 16.07 2.82 8.80
N ASP A 81 16.46 3.47 7.70
CA ASP A 81 16.35 4.93 7.58
C ASP A 81 15.02 5.32 6.90
N ARG A 82 14.09 5.85 7.70
CA ARG A 82 12.78 6.31 7.22
C ARG A 82 12.84 7.45 6.20
N LYS A 83 14.00 8.09 5.99
CA LYS A 83 14.18 9.09 4.93
C LYS A 83 14.45 8.46 3.57
N LYS A 84 14.90 7.21 3.53
CA LYS A 84 15.25 6.48 2.31
C LYS A 84 14.06 5.65 1.81
N GLN A 85 12.98 6.32 1.47
CA GLN A 85 11.78 5.64 1.00
C GLN A 85 12.01 4.97 -0.36
N LEU A 86 11.58 3.72 -0.48
CA LEU A 86 11.56 2.94 -1.72
C LEU A 86 10.24 3.13 -2.46
N GLN A 87 10.27 2.97 -3.78
CA GLN A 87 9.06 3.02 -4.59
C GLN A 87 8.26 1.72 -4.42
N VAL A 88 6.98 1.86 -4.06
CA VAL A 88 6.04 0.75 -3.92
C VAL A 88 4.92 0.89 -4.95
N LEU A 89 4.73 -0.11 -5.80
CA LEU A 89 3.74 -0.11 -6.88
C LEU A 89 2.90 -1.39 -6.83
N PRO A 90 1.60 -1.34 -7.19
CA PRO A 90 0.83 -2.56 -7.45
C PRO A 90 1.51 -3.42 -8.52
N PHE A 91 1.49 -4.74 -8.35
CA PHE A 91 2.00 -5.71 -9.30
C PHE A 91 0.86 -6.62 -9.77
N GLU A 92 0.48 -6.47 -11.04
CA GLU A 92 -0.73 -7.09 -11.58
C GLU A 92 -0.54 -8.55 -12.04
N GLU A 93 0.71 -9.02 -12.15
CA GLU A 93 0.96 -10.40 -12.57
C GLU A 93 0.64 -11.40 -11.44
N SER A 94 -0.09 -12.45 -11.78
CA SER A 94 -0.32 -13.57 -10.86
C SER A 94 0.97 -14.39 -10.68
N ILE A 95 1.34 -14.68 -9.44
CA ILE A 95 2.51 -15.52 -9.13
C ILE A 95 2.03 -16.93 -8.81
N GLY A 96 2.50 -17.92 -9.57
CA GLY A 96 2.13 -19.32 -9.39
C GLY A 96 0.64 -19.60 -9.57
N GLY A 97 -0.08 -18.74 -10.31
CA GLY A 97 -1.54 -18.84 -10.49
C GLY A 97 -2.34 -18.62 -9.20
N ASN A 98 -1.71 -18.11 -8.14
CA ASN A 98 -2.36 -17.92 -6.85
C ASN A 98 -3.18 -16.63 -6.86
N SER A 99 -4.50 -16.77 -6.78
CA SER A 99 -5.41 -15.63 -6.74
C SER A 99 -5.67 -15.10 -5.33
N GLU A 100 -5.19 -15.75 -4.26
CA GLU A 100 -5.48 -15.39 -2.87
C GLU A 100 -4.74 -14.14 -2.38
N TYR A 101 -3.80 -13.63 -3.18
CA TYR A 101 -2.95 -12.52 -2.83
C TYR A 101 -2.98 -11.43 -3.90
N PHE A 102 -2.89 -10.18 -3.44
CA PHE A 102 -2.50 -9.04 -4.25
C PHE A 102 -1.01 -8.78 -4.02
N TYR A 103 -0.31 -8.34 -5.06
CA TYR A 103 1.14 -8.19 -5.01
C TYR A 103 1.53 -6.71 -5.09
N TYR A 104 2.55 -6.34 -4.33
CA TYR A 104 3.20 -5.04 -4.41
C TYR A 104 4.66 -5.22 -4.76
N LYS A 105 5.09 -4.54 -5.82
CA LYS A 105 6.48 -4.43 -6.26
C LYS A 105 7.17 -3.33 -5.46
N ILE A 106 8.34 -3.63 -4.91
CA ILE A 106 9.21 -2.70 -4.19
C ILE A 106 10.50 -2.57 -4.98
N ASP A 107 10.73 -1.43 -5.60
CA ASP A 107 11.93 -1.19 -6.41
C ASP A 107 13.13 -0.93 -5.52
N PHE A 108 14.24 -1.62 -5.81
CA PHE A 108 15.52 -1.33 -5.17
C PHE A 108 16.15 -0.07 -5.77
N VAL A 109 16.83 0.73 -4.95
CA VAL A 109 17.57 1.92 -5.44
C VAL A 109 18.66 1.51 -6.43
N SER A 110 19.36 0.43 -6.11
CA SER A 110 20.35 -0.22 -6.98
C SER A 110 20.00 -1.69 -7.12
N ALA A 111 20.19 -2.24 -8.32
CA ALA A 111 20.00 -3.67 -8.56
C ALA A 111 20.81 -4.52 -7.57
N LEU A 112 20.15 -5.48 -6.95
CA LEU A 112 20.74 -6.48 -6.08
C LEU A 112 21.48 -7.49 -6.94
N LYS A 113 22.81 -7.42 -6.92
CA LYS A 113 23.68 -8.29 -7.74
C LYS A 113 23.65 -9.73 -7.26
N MET A 114 24.06 -10.64 -8.14
CA MET A 114 24.32 -12.04 -7.77
C MET A 114 25.21 -12.15 -6.52
N ASP A 115 24.87 -13.07 -5.62
CA ASP A 115 25.57 -13.38 -4.37
C ASP A 115 25.68 -12.21 -3.37
N THR A 116 24.88 -11.17 -3.56
CA THR A 116 24.79 -10.04 -2.61
C THR A 116 23.52 -10.08 -1.76
N ALA A 117 23.57 -9.36 -0.65
CA ALA A 117 22.43 -9.19 0.26
C ALA A 117 22.04 -7.72 0.38
N SER A 118 20.76 -7.48 0.61
CA SER A 118 20.23 -6.17 0.96
C SER A 118 19.19 -6.30 2.08
N GLU A 119 18.98 -5.23 2.83
CA GLU A 119 18.00 -5.15 3.89
C GLU A 119 17.11 -3.92 3.67
N PHE A 120 15.81 -4.11 3.84
CA PHE A 120 14.83 -3.05 3.76
C PHE A 120 13.64 -3.34 4.68
N GLN A 121 12.88 -2.30 4.96
CA GLN A 121 11.70 -2.36 5.80
C GLN A 121 10.44 -2.15 4.96
N ILE A 122 9.38 -2.93 5.22
CA ILE A 122 8.02 -2.67 4.74
C ILE A 122 7.16 -2.30 5.94
N GLU A 123 6.45 -1.18 5.85
CA GLU A 123 5.42 -0.79 6.80
C GLU A 123 4.05 -0.72 6.11
N TYR A 124 3.04 -1.31 6.73
CA TYR A 124 1.66 -1.14 6.26
C TYR A 124 0.68 -1.10 7.43
N VAL A 125 -0.47 -0.48 7.19
CA VAL A 125 -1.53 -0.33 8.20
C VAL A 125 -2.84 -0.86 7.65
N LEU A 126 -3.50 -1.68 8.44
CA LEU A 126 -4.86 -2.16 8.20
C LEU A 126 -5.82 -1.40 9.12
N SER A 127 -6.85 -0.77 8.55
CA SER A 127 -7.95 -0.13 9.28
C SER A 127 -9.15 -1.07 9.40
N ASP A 128 -9.81 -1.04 10.55
CA ASP A 128 -11.01 -1.84 10.84
C ASP A 128 -10.77 -3.36 10.74
N TYR A 129 -9.53 -3.79 11.01
CA TYR A 129 -9.13 -5.19 10.95
C TYR A 129 -9.35 -5.94 12.29
N LEU A 130 -9.45 -5.20 13.39
CA LEU A 130 -9.75 -5.74 14.72
C LEU A 130 -11.26 -5.88 14.91
N LYS A 131 -11.73 -7.08 15.22
CA LYS A 131 -13.16 -7.37 15.41
C LYS A 131 -13.53 -7.20 16.88
N VAL A 132 -14.50 -6.33 17.17
CA VAL A 132 -14.99 -6.14 18.55
C VAL A 132 -15.79 -7.36 18.99
N PHE A 133 -15.54 -7.85 20.20
CA PHE A 133 -16.28 -8.95 20.80
C PHE A 133 -16.52 -8.72 22.30
N PRO A 134 -17.76 -8.86 22.81
CA PRO A 134 -19.02 -9.07 22.09
C PRO A 134 -19.49 -7.80 21.36
N ALA A 135 -20.42 -7.94 20.41
CA ALA A 135 -20.96 -6.82 19.63
C ALA A 135 -21.76 -5.81 20.46
N GLU A 136 -22.34 -6.25 21.58
CA GLU A 136 -23.08 -5.41 22.53
C GLU A 136 -22.39 -5.41 23.89
N ILE A 137 -22.14 -4.23 24.44
CA ILE A 137 -21.38 -4.05 25.68
C ILE A 137 -22.14 -3.09 26.59
N ASN A 138 -22.46 -3.55 27.81
CA ASN A 138 -22.94 -2.67 28.88
C ASN A 138 -21.80 -1.75 29.35
N GLN A 139 -22.12 -0.51 29.74
CA GLN A 139 -21.13 0.54 30.04
C GLN A 139 -20.12 0.18 31.15
N ASP A 140 -20.36 -0.88 31.91
CA ASP A 140 -19.54 -1.37 33.03
C ASP A 140 -18.54 -2.48 32.65
N ARG A 141 -18.50 -2.94 31.39
CA ARG A 141 -17.63 -4.04 30.96
C ARG A 141 -16.43 -3.59 30.13
N SER A 142 -15.30 -4.24 30.37
CA SER A 142 -14.11 -4.15 29.51
C SER A 142 -14.42 -4.61 28.09
N LYS A 143 -13.93 -3.86 27.10
CA LYS A 143 -14.07 -4.22 25.68
C LYS A 143 -12.98 -5.22 25.32
N TYR A 144 -13.36 -6.31 24.69
CA TYR A 144 -12.41 -7.23 24.09
C TYR A 144 -12.46 -7.14 22.57
N VAL A 145 -11.34 -7.43 21.95
CA VAL A 145 -11.19 -7.45 20.50
C VAL A 145 -10.46 -8.71 20.07
N LEU A 146 -10.82 -9.21 18.89
CA LEU A 146 -10.23 -10.35 18.23
C LEU A 146 -9.37 -9.86 17.07
N TRP A 147 -8.10 -10.21 17.11
CA TRP A 147 -7.20 -10.12 15.96
C TRP A 147 -7.04 -11.51 15.34
N GLU A 148 -7.16 -11.60 14.02
CA GLU A 148 -6.95 -12.83 13.25
C GLU A 148 -5.85 -12.58 12.21
N GLY A 149 -4.78 -13.34 12.27
CA GLY A 149 -3.64 -13.16 11.37
C GLY A 149 -2.85 -14.45 11.21
N THR A 150 -1.57 -14.32 10.89
CA THR A 150 -0.66 -15.46 10.72
C THR A 150 0.48 -15.42 11.73
N SER A 151 0.97 -16.58 12.17
CA SER A 151 2.14 -16.67 13.06
C SER A 151 3.46 -16.54 12.29
N ASN A 152 3.44 -16.69 10.96
CA ASN A 152 4.60 -16.50 10.10
C ASN A 152 4.32 -15.50 8.99
N TYR A 153 5.35 -14.79 8.53
CA TYR A 153 5.27 -13.98 7.32
C TYR A 153 4.98 -14.85 6.10
N VAL A 154 4.10 -14.36 5.21
CA VAL A 154 3.79 -15.01 3.94
C VAL A 154 4.63 -14.35 2.86
N SER A 155 5.45 -15.13 2.17
CA SER A 155 6.37 -14.65 1.14
C SER A 155 6.16 -15.40 -0.17
N VAL A 156 6.41 -14.74 -1.30
CA VAL A 156 6.51 -15.41 -2.61
C VAL A 156 7.86 -16.12 -2.80
N TYR A 157 8.81 -15.84 -1.90
CA TYR A 157 10.16 -16.40 -1.84
C TYR A 157 10.29 -17.37 -0.68
N PRO A 158 11.17 -18.39 -0.76
CA PRO A 158 11.51 -19.24 0.37
C PRO A 158 12.13 -18.43 1.52
N ILE A 159 11.68 -18.69 2.75
CA ILE A 159 12.16 -18.01 3.96
C ILE A 159 13.10 -18.93 4.72
N GLU A 160 14.34 -18.47 4.95
CA GLU A 160 15.34 -19.21 5.73
C GLU A 160 14.99 -19.19 7.22
N THR A 161 14.59 -18.03 7.74
CA THR A 161 14.15 -17.86 9.14
C THR A 161 13.14 -16.72 9.23
N ASP A 162 12.02 -16.96 9.92
CA ASP A 162 11.01 -15.94 10.25
C ASP A 162 10.82 -15.87 11.77
N GLN A 163 10.65 -14.64 12.26
CA GLN A 163 10.16 -14.38 13.61
C GLN A 163 9.05 -13.34 13.55
N THR A 164 7.89 -13.67 14.13
CA THR A 164 6.77 -12.73 14.26
C THR A 164 6.54 -12.37 15.72
N THR A 165 6.41 -11.07 16.00
CA THR A 165 6.08 -10.54 17.32
C THR A 165 4.82 -9.68 17.24
N VAL A 166 3.77 -10.06 17.96
CA VAL A 166 2.54 -9.28 18.08
C VAL A 166 2.55 -8.52 19.39
N ILE A 167 2.46 -7.20 19.33
CA ILE A 167 2.38 -6.31 20.49
C ILE A 167 0.90 -6.12 20.82
N VAL A 168 0.49 -6.69 21.95
CA VAL A 168 -0.91 -6.72 22.43
C VAL A 168 -1.17 -5.70 23.53
N GLY A 169 -0.11 -5.13 24.12
CA GLY A 169 -0.19 -4.17 25.22
C GLY A 169 -0.32 -4.83 26.59
N ASN A 170 -0.62 -4.01 27.60
CA ASN A 170 -0.70 -4.46 29.00
C ASN A 170 -2.10 -4.97 29.43
N GLY A 171 -3.06 -5.00 28.51
CA GLY A 171 -4.41 -5.49 28.79
C GLY A 171 -4.46 -6.99 29.04
N LYS A 172 -5.58 -7.48 29.59
CA LYS A 172 -5.80 -8.92 29.77
C LYS A 172 -5.90 -9.62 28.42
N VAL A 173 -5.20 -10.72 28.24
CA VAL A 173 -5.32 -11.57 27.05
C VAL A 173 -6.16 -12.78 27.41
N ALA A 174 -7.33 -12.93 26.80
CA ALA A 174 -8.27 -14.01 27.06
C ALA A 174 -7.91 -15.30 26.32
N SER A 175 -7.38 -15.19 25.10
CA SER A 175 -6.95 -16.34 24.30
C SER A 175 -5.81 -15.96 23.37
N TYR A 176 -4.80 -16.81 23.29
CA TYR A 176 -3.69 -16.68 22.35
C TYR A 176 -2.98 -18.01 22.14
N ALA A 177 -2.29 -18.14 21.01
CA ALA A 177 -1.29 -19.17 20.76
C ALA A 177 0.11 -18.53 20.75
N GLY A 178 1.15 -19.28 21.14
CA GLY A 178 2.55 -18.82 21.12
C GLY A 178 3.11 -18.44 22.49
N THR A 179 4.28 -17.81 22.49
CA THR A 179 5.01 -17.46 23.72
C THR A 179 4.71 -16.02 24.12
N LYS A 180 4.06 -15.82 25.26
CA LYS A 180 3.81 -14.47 25.80
C LYS A 180 5.02 -13.97 26.60
N ILE A 181 5.52 -12.79 26.25
CA ILE A 181 6.62 -12.10 26.94
C ILE A 181 6.21 -10.66 27.18
N GLY A 182 5.89 -10.31 28.44
CA GLY A 182 5.39 -8.99 28.79
C GLY A 182 4.11 -8.64 28.03
N ASP A 183 4.17 -7.57 27.24
CA ASP A 183 3.11 -7.02 26.40
C ASP A 183 3.09 -7.59 24.96
N LYS A 184 3.84 -8.68 24.73
CA LYS A 184 4.05 -9.27 23.39
C LYS A 184 3.73 -10.75 23.35
N ILE A 185 3.36 -11.22 22.16
CA ILE A 185 3.19 -12.63 21.82
C ILE A 185 4.14 -12.93 20.67
N GLN A 186 5.03 -13.91 20.87
CA GLN A 186 6.07 -14.27 19.92
C GLN A 186 5.80 -15.62 19.27
N TYR A 187 6.10 -15.68 17.99
CA TYR A 187 6.08 -16.88 17.15
C TYR A 187 7.45 -17.05 16.49
N GLY A 188 7.99 -18.28 16.58
CA GLY A 188 9.30 -18.60 16.03
C GLY A 188 10.47 -18.33 16.99
N PRO A 189 11.71 -18.37 16.48
CA PRO A 189 12.07 -18.41 15.07
C PRO A 189 11.69 -19.73 14.38
N THR A 190 11.03 -19.65 13.23
CA THR A 190 10.69 -20.81 12.39
C THR A 190 11.59 -20.82 11.16
N LYS A 191 12.16 -21.99 10.81
CA LYS A 191 13.13 -22.12 9.73
C LYS A 191 12.55 -22.80 8.50
N ASN A 192 13.14 -22.54 7.34
CA ASN A 192 12.87 -23.23 6.07
C ASN A 192 11.38 -23.24 5.69
N ILE A 193 10.75 -22.06 5.70
CA ILE A 193 9.34 -21.92 5.36
C ILE A 193 9.21 -21.82 3.83
N PRO A 194 8.40 -22.68 3.19
CA PRO A 194 8.21 -22.64 1.75
C PRO A 194 7.39 -21.41 1.32
N PRO A 195 7.51 -20.98 0.04
CA PRO A 195 6.69 -19.92 -0.52
C PRO A 195 5.19 -20.15 -0.26
N PHE A 196 4.46 -19.06 -0.01
CA PHE A 196 3.01 -19.04 0.27
C PHE A 196 2.54 -19.86 1.48
N SER A 197 3.44 -20.33 2.33
CA SER A 197 3.05 -21.00 3.57
C SER A 197 2.50 -19.99 4.58
N SER A 198 1.38 -20.33 5.22
CA SER A 198 0.77 -19.52 6.26
C SER A 198 0.17 -20.39 7.36
N THR A 199 0.42 -20.01 8.62
CA THR A 199 -0.18 -20.65 9.80
C THR A 199 -1.07 -19.62 10.48
N LYS A 200 -2.39 -19.83 10.45
CA LYS A 200 -3.38 -18.91 11.02
C LYS A 200 -3.34 -18.94 12.54
N VAL A 201 -3.46 -17.78 13.16
CA VAL A 201 -3.56 -17.60 14.61
C VAL A 201 -4.54 -16.50 14.94
N SER A 202 -5.08 -16.53 16.16
CA SER A 202 -5.93 -15.48 16.68
C SER A 202 -5.51 -15.07 18.08
N ILE A 203 -5.78 -13.82 18.42
CA ILE A 203 -5.53 -13.25 19.74
C ILE A 203 -6.80 -12.52 20.17
N HIS A 204 -7.34 -12.93 21.31
CA HIS A 204 -8.48 -12.29 21.96
C HIS A 204 -7.98 -11.56 23.19
N PHE A 205 -8.08 -10.23 23.20
CA PHE A 205 -7.49 -9.39 24.24
C PHE A 205 -8.36 -8.18 24.57
N GLU A 206 -8.19 -7.68 25.79
CA GLU A 206 -8.84 -6.48 26.28
C GLU A 206 -8.23 -5.24 25.60
N ASN A 207 -9.07 -4.44 24.97
CA ASN A 207 -8.68 -3.18 24.35
C ASN A 207 -9.74 -2.11 24.60
N ASN A 208 -9.48 -1.27 25.59
CA ASN A 208 -10.37 -0.18 26.01
C ASN A 208 -10.05 1.16 25.32
N VAL A 209 -9.20 1.17 24.29
CA VAL A 209 -8.94 2.39 23.50
C VAL A 209 -10.22 2.78 22.78
N GLN A 210 -10.73 3.99 23.03
CA GLN A 210 -11.93 4.50 22.37
C GLN A 210 -11.63 4.71 20.88
N PRO A 211 -12.31 4.01 19.95
CA PRO A 211 -12.14 4.26 18.53
C PRO A 211 -12.72 5.63 18.20
N LEU A 212 -11.88 6.54 17.72
CA LEU A 212 -12.32 7.81 17.14
C LEU A 212 -12.45 7.62 15.63
N THR A 213 -13.66 7.37 15.17
CA THR A 213 -13.96 7.43 13.73
C THR A 213 -14.43 8.84 13.42
N ILE A 214 -13.61 9.61 12.71
CA ILE A 214 -14.06 10.90 12.17
C ILE A 214 -14.97 10.58 10.99
N ALA A 215 -16.29 10.72 11.18
CA ALA A 215 -17.22 10.75 10.06
C ALA A 215 -16.86 11.96 9.19
N ASN A 216 -16.77 11.78 7.87
CA ASN A 216 -16.36 12.79 6.89
C ASN A 216 -16.84 14.20 7.25
N ASP A 217 -15.95 15.01 7.85
CA ASP A 217 -16.20 16.42 8.08
C ASP A 217 -15.70 17.18 6.86
N TYR A 218 -16.58 17.38 5.88
CA TYR A 218 -16.31 18.27 4.75
C TYR A 218 -16.32 19.73 5.24
N ARG A 219 -15.26 20.14 5.93
CA ARG A 219 -15.00 21.55 6.19
C ARG A 219 -14.52 22.20 4.91
N LEU A 220 -15.44 22.83 4.18
CA LEU A 220 -15.07 23.77 3.13
C LEU A 220 -14.26 24.91 3.77
N PRO A 221 -13.05 25.21 3.28
CA PRO A 221 -12.27 26.33 3.81
C PRO A 221 -13.08 27.62 3.66
N GLU A 222 -13.03 28.49 4.67
CA GLU A 222 -13.84 29.72 4.82
C GLU A 222 -13.78 30.69 3.62
N ASN A 223 -12.86 30.46 2.67
CA ASN A 223 -12.62 31.29 1.50
C ASN A 223 -12.77 30.56 0.15
N TRP A 224 -13.37 29.37 0.13
CA TRP A 224 -13.49 28.56 -1.10
C TRP A 224 -14.21 29.28 -2.24
N TYR A 225 -15.10 30.23 -1.92
CA TYR A 225 -15.86 31.02 -2.90
C TYR A 225 -15.08 32.17 -3.54
N LYS A 226 -14.00 32.67 -2.93
CA LYS A 226 -13.24 33.83 -3.44
C LYS A 226 -12.65 33.63 -4.86
N PRO A 227 -11.98 32.50 -5.18
CA PRO A 227 -11.51 32.28 -6.55
C PRO A 227 -12.69 32.13 -7.54
N VAL A 228 -13.82 31.56 -7.11
CA VAL A 228 -15.01 31.43 -7.96
C VAL A 228 -15.60 32.81 -8.30
N THR A 229 -15.65 33.73 -7.34
CA THR A 229 -16.11 35.11 -7.59
C THR A 229 -15.17 35.85 -8.55
N VAL A 230 -13.85 35.68 -8.41
CA VAL A 230 -12.85 36.28 -9.30
C VAL A 230 -13.00 35.75 -10.73
N ILE A 231 -13.17 34.44 -10.91
CA ILE A 231 -13.38 33.82 -12.22
C ILE A 231 -14.65 34.36 -12.89
N LEU A 232 -15.76 34.43 -12.16
CA LEU A 232 -17.01 34.99 -12.67
C LEU A 232 -16.87 36.46 -13.09
N LEU A 233 -16.09 37.25 -12.34
CA LEU A 233 -15.83 38.65 -12.67
C LEU A 233 -14.99 38.78 -13.95
N ILE A 234 -13.97 37.92 -14.12
CA ILE A 234 -13.14 37.88 -15.33
C ILE A 234 -13.98 37.49 -16.56
N VAL A 235 -14.87 36.50 -16.43
CA VAL A 235 -15.77 36.08 -17.51
C VAL A 235 -16.74 37.20 -17.89
N ALA A 236 -17.30 37.90 -16.89
CA ALA A 236 -18.18 39.05 -17.13
C ALA A 236 -17.45 40.19 -17.85
N LEU A 237 -16.23 40.52 -17.42
CA LEU A 237 -15.41 41.55 -18.08
C LEU A 237 -15.04 41.17 -19.51
N ALA A 238 -14.68 39.91 -19.75
CA ALA A 238 -14.39 39.41 -21.09
C ALA A 238 -15.61 39.50 -22.01
N PHE A 239 -16.81 39.20 -21.48
CA PHE A 239 -18.07 39.33 -22.22
C PHE A 239 -18.37 40.79 -22.58
N VAL A 240 -18.23 41.71 -21.62
CA VAL A 240 -18.42 43.15 -21.87
C VAL A 240 -17.43 43.68 -22.91
N TYR A 241 -16.16 43.27 -22.80
CA TYR A 241 -15.12 43.66 -23.75
C TYR A 241 -15.41 43.14 -25.17
N TYR A 242 -15.88 41.90 -25.29
CA TYR A 242 -16.29 41.31 -26.56
C TYR A 242 -17.43 42.10 -27.21
N GLN A 243 -18.46 42.47 -26.44
CA GLN A 243 -19.58 43.28 -26.94
C GLN A 243 -19.12 44.67 -27.39
N PHE A 244 -18.18 45.28 -26.67
CA PHE A 244 -17.58 46.56 -27.06
C PHE A 244 -16.84 46.46 -28.40
N LEU A 245 -15.99 45.44 -28.58
CA LEU A 245 -15.29 45.22 -29.84
C LEU A 245 -16.25 44.94 -30.99
N ALA A 246 -17.29 44.13 -30.78
CA ALA A 246 -18.31 43.85 -31.79
C ALA A 246 -19.01 45.13 -32.27
N ASN A 247 -19.38 46.01 -31.34
CA ASN A 247 -19.98 47.31 -31.66
C ASN A 247 -19.01 48.26 -32.38
N LEU A 248 -17.74 48.26 -32.00
CA LEU A 248 -16.71 49.07 -32.67
C LEU A 248 -16.55 48.63 -34.13
N VAL A 249 -16.44 47.32 -34.38
CA VAL A 249 -16.32 46.75 -35.73
C VAL A 249 -17.57 47.05 -36.56
N ALA A 250 -18.76 46.96 -35.97
CA ALA A 250 -20.00 47.33 -36.67
C ALA A 250 -20.01 48.80 -37.11
N LYS A 251 -19.52 49.71 -36.27
CA LYS A 251 -19.45 51.15 -36.56
C LYS A 251 -18.46 51.51 -37.68
N PHE A 252 -17.38 50.74 -37.84
CA PHE A 252 -16.42 50.89 -38.94
C PHE A 252 -16.83 50.15 -40.23
N ARG A 253 -17.93 49.41 -40.21
CA ARG A 253 -18.47 48.67 -41.37
C ARG A 253 -19.61 49.40 -42.08
N GLU A 254 -19.99 50.59 -41.64
CA GLU A 254 -20.93 51.42 -42.39
C GLU A 254 -20.27 51.85 -43.72
N PRO A 255 -20.86 51.49 -44.88
CA PRO A 255 -20.31 51.88 -46.16
C PRO A 255 -20.45 53.40 -46.33
N HIS A 256 -19.37 54.06 -46.74
CA HIS A 256 -19.45 55.40 -47.30
C HIS A 256 -20.39 55.35 -48.51
N VAL A 257 -21.63 55.79 -48.30
CA VAL A 257 -22.53 56.11 -49.41
C VAL A 257 -21.98 57.40 -50.03
N SER A 258 -21.34 57.22 -51.18
CA SER A 258 -20.94 58.29 -52.09
C SER A 258 -22.14 59.15 -52.47
N THR A 259 -21.97 60.47 -52.35
CA THR A 259 -22.67 61.45 -53.19
C THR A 259 -21.63 62.32 -53.86
#